data_AF-A0A818D4L5-F1
#
_entry.id   AF-A0A818D4L5-F1
#
_cell.length_a   1.000
_cell.length_b   1.000
_cell.length_c   1.000
_cell.angle_alpha   90.00
_cell.angle_beta   90.00
_cell.angle_gamma   90.00
#
_symmetry.space_group_name_H-M   'P 1'
#
loop_
_entity.id
_entity.type
_entity.pdbx_description
1 polymer ?
#
loop_
_entity_poly.entity_id
_entity_poly.type
_entity_poly.pdbx_seq_one_letter_code
_entity_poly.pdbx_strand_id
1 'polypeptide(L)'
;MHPRWNLNQYVTYILLTLVFLSSWTDINGIYAELPQIILTQPESWKLGANLALTTNLGNIAPFVLVLVKLFYRERTLNPVPINYVVIVIGMLSCFLLIFFWSYTTIIVNVSRSTALLTLAFFLSLLDCTSSISFADYIHRFRKEFTNTLFLGESLTSILPSLLAIAQGNGRIRCIQTINGTTTTEAIYEPARFSVSIYFLCLFLLLTISFISFVLLQWTSIARNAHQIVPESSLETIDTIDKQEKTLSTSSYLLLSLGCIYTSSVLFGFILAISTYVLMPYGHKIFYLGTILSPWMLVLVWLLGIIKPILRKRYVYILIILGSFTFAFTMFVSFKSPCPPWVDTTKGSVLILFVWLITYVLLGYPRLVIANYVRTYSSNGMFWFGVHVQSGALVGSIVSYLLVEAFSLFRERIACEQIIC
;
A
#
# COMPACT_ATOMS: atom_id res chain seq x y z
N MET A 1 14.50 17.86 31.03
CA MET A 1 14.52 16.49 31.59
C MET A 1 13.53 15.65 30.80
N HIS A 2 13.97 14.73 29.94
CA HIS A 2 13.03 13.78 29.34
C HIS A 2 12.45 12.91 30.46
N PRO A 3 11.12 12.84 30.64
CA PRO A 3 10.54 11.99 31.66
C PRO A 3 10.93 10.54 31.37
N ARG A 4 11.62 9.88 32.32
CA ARG A 4 11.91 8.44 32.22
C ARG A 4 10.58 7.71 32.26
N TRP A 5 10.27 6.96 31.20
CA TRP A 5 9.07 6.14 31.15
C TRP A 5 9.19 4.98 32.13
N ASN A 6 8.06 4.55 32.70
CA ASN A 6 8.00 3.31 33.46
C ASN A 6 7.90 2.10 32.50
N LEU A 7 8.16 0.89 33.02
CA LEU A 7 8.12 -0.33 32.22
C LEU A 7 6.77 -0.50 31.48
N ASN A 8 5.66 -0.23 32.16
CA ASN A 8 4.31 -0.36 31.56
C ASN A 8 4.10 0.59 30.38
N GLN A 9 4.68 1.79 30.41
CA GLN A 9 4.65 2.74 29.29
C GLN A 9 5.49 2.23 28.11
N TYR A 10 6.69 1.70 28.35
CA TYR A 10 7.47 1.06 27.28
C TYR A 10 6.74 -0.14 26.67
N VAL A 11 6.15 -1.01 27.51
CA VAL A 11 5.35 -2.15 27.04
C VAL A 11 4.14 -1.67 26.26
N THR A 12 3.41 -0.66 26.74
CA THR A 12 2.25 -0.09 26.02
C THR A 12 2.67 0.46 24.65
N TYR A 13 3.81 1.13 24.57
CA TYR A 13 4.34 1.66 23.31
C TYR A 13 4.61 0.53 22.29
N ILE A 14 5.23 -0.55 22.74
CA ILE A 14 5.50 -1.73 21.90
C ILE A 14 4.19 -2.38 21.48
N LEU A 15 3.28 -2.65 22.40
CA LEU A 15 2.00 -3.27 22.11
C LEU A 15 1.17 -2.44 21.13
N LEU A 16 1.11 -1.11 21.29
CA LEU A 16 0.44 -0.22 20.35
C LEU A 16 1.06 -0.31 18.96
N THR A 17 2.39 -0.28 18.87
CA THR A 17 3.11 -0.45 17.60
C THR A 17 2.76 -1.79 16.93
N LEU A 18 2.67 -2.88 17.71
CA LEU A 18 2.32 -4.21 17.21
C LEU A 18 0.86 -4.30 16.77
N VAL A 19 -0.08 -3.63 17.44
CA VAL A 19 -1.49 -3.55 17.02
C VAL A 19 -1.61 -2.95 15.62
N PHE A 20 -0.84 -1.90 15.34
CA PHE A 20 -0.92 -1.22 14.05
C PHE A 20 -0.32 -2.02 12.89
N LEU A 21 0.32 -3.18 13.14
CA LEU A 21 0.77 -4.08 12.08
C LEU A 21 -0.40 -4.64 11.25
N SER A 22 -1.56 -4.87 11.86
CA SER A 22 -2.72 -5.40 11.13
C SER A 22 -3.47 -4.36 10.29
N SER A 23 -2.83 -3.25 9.93
CA SER A 23 -3.46 -2.19 9.16
C SER A 23 -3.30 -2.34 7.65
N TRP A 24 -2.14 -2.81 7.20
CA TRP A 24 -1.79 -2.95 5.78
C TRP A 24 -0.79 -4.09 5.51
N THR A 25 -0.38 -4.86 6.54
CA THR A 25 0.67 -5.90 6.41
C THR A 25 0.30 -6.99 5.41
N ASP A 26 -0.97 -7.34 5.34
CA ASP A 26 -1.56 -8.33 4.46
C ASP A 26 -1.58 -7.86 2.99
N ILE A 27 -2.17 -6.70 2.67
CA ILE A 27 -2.19 -6.17 1.30
C ILE A 27 -0.77 -5.85 0.82
N ASN A 28 0.05 -5.20 1.65
CA ASN A 28 1.47 -4.98 1.30
C ASN A 28 2.20 -6.31 1.08
N GLY A 29 1.84 -7.35 1.83
CA GLY A 29 2.36 -8.70 1.64
C GLY A 29 1.91 -9.35 0.33
N ILE A 30 0.65 -9.22 -0.07
CA ILE A 30 0.18 -9.70 -1.37
C ILE A 30 0.95 -9.03 -2.50
N TYR A 31 1.19 -7.71 -2.43
CA TYR A 31 2.01 -7.03 -3.43
C TYR A 31 3.47 -7.47 -3.38
N ALA A 32 4.07 -7.63 -2.20
CA ALA A 32 5.44 -8.13 -2.06
C ALA A 32 5.61 -9.54 -2.66
N GLU A 33 4.57 -10.37 -2.58
CA GLU A 33 4.54 -11.75 -3.09
C GLU A 33 4.05 -11.85 -4.54
N LEU A 34 3.59 -10.76 -5.14
CA LEU A 34 3.12 -10.70 -6.53
C LEU A 34 4.11 -11.31 -7.54
N PRO A 35 5.45 -11.11 -7.43
CA PRO A 35 6.41 -11.76 -8.32
C PRO A 35 6.39 -13.29 -8.28
N GLN A 36 5.93 -13.91 -7.20
CA GLN A 36 5.77 -15.37 -7.09
C GLN A 36 4.38 -15.82 -7.55
N ILE A 37 3.34 -15.11 -7.10
CA ILE A 37 1.94 -15.45 -7.41
C ILE A 37 1.69 -15.41 -8.92
N ILE A 38 2.18 -14.37 -9.59
CA ILE A 38 1.91 -14.10 -11.00
C ILE A 38 2.35 -15.21 -11.96
N LEU A 39 3.30 -16.05 -11.54
CA LEU A 39 3.85 -17.12 -12.36
C LEU A 39 2.92 -18.34 -12.47
N THR A 40 1.91 -18.41 -11.60
CA THR A 40 1.00 -19.56 -11.51
C THR A 40 -0.46 -19.19 -11.73
N GLN A 41 -0.81 -17.91 -11.59
CA GLN A 41 -2.18 -17.45 -11.71
C GLN A 41 -2.58 -17.20 -13.18
N PRO A 42 -3.84 -17.49 -13.56
CA PRO A 42 -4.30 -17.44 -14.94
C PRO A 42 -4.31 -16.03 -15.55
N GLU A 43 -4.38 -14.97 -14.76
CA GLU A 43 -4.34 -13.59 -15.26
C GLU A 43 -2.95 -13.15 -15.73
N SER A 44 -1.88 -13.89 -15.39
CA SER A 44 -0.50 -13.54 -15.74
C SER A 44 -0.22 -12.05 -15.45
N TRP A 45 0.31 -11.29 -16.42
CA TRP A 45 0.69 -9.89 -16.20
C TRP A 45 -0.49 -8.96 -15.88
N LYS A 46 -1.73 -9.37 -16.17
CA LYS A 46 -2.94 -8.63 -15.84
C LYS A 46 -3.28 -8.69 -14.34
N LEU A 47 -2.70 -9.63 -13.59
CA LEU A 47 -3.01 -9.81 -12.17
C LEU A 47 -2.73 -8.55 -11.35
N GLY A 48 -1.66 -7.82 -11.66
CA GLY A 48 -1.32 -6.56 -10.98
C GLY A 48 -2.44 -5.52 -11.08
N ALA A 49 -3.07 -5.39 -12.25
CA ALA A 49 -4.20 -4.48 -12.46
C ALA A 49 -5.47 -4.94 -11.75
N ASN A 50 -5.75 -6.25 -11.75
CA ASN A 50 -6.88 -6.83 -11.03
C ASN A 50 -6.74 -6.60 -9.52
N LEU A 51 -5.56 -6.80 -8.95
CA LEU A 51 -5.26 -6.51 -7.55
C LEU A 51 -5.35 -5.02 -7.24
N ALA A 52 -4.80 -4.14 -8.10
CA ALA A 52 -4.87 -2.70 -7.92
C ALA A 52 -6.33 -2.20 -7.84
N LEU A 53 -7.19 -2.65 -8.75
CA LEU A 53 -8.61 -2.32 -8.70
C LEU A 53 -9.27 -2.88 -7.42
N THR A 54 -9.00 -4.15 -7.10
CA THR A 54 -9.54 -4.82 -5.91
C THR A 54 -9.18 -4.09 -4.62
N THR A 55 -7.92 -3.70 -4.45
CA THR A 55 -7.46 -2.90 -3.30
C THR A 55 -8.19 -1.56 -3.24
N ASN A 56 -8.30 -0.86 -4.36
CA ASN A 56 -8.93 0.46 -4.35
C ASN A 56 -10.46 0.43 -4.17
N LEU A 57 -11.13 -0.68 -4.49
CA LEU A 57 -12.53 -0.91 -4.14
C LEU A 57 -12.74 -1.05 -2.62
N GLY A 58 -11.71 -1.42 -1.86
CA GLY A 58 -11.72 -1.41 -0.39
C GLY A 58 -12.03 -0.04 0.21
N ASN A 59 -11.75 1.04 -0.53
CA ASN A 59 -12.06 2.42 -0.11
C ASN A 59 -13.56 2.70 0.09
N ILE A 60 -14.45 1.79 -0.35
CA ILE A 60 -15.88 1.84 -0.03
C ILE A 60 -16.12 1.84 1.50
N ALA A 61 -15.28 1.16 2.28
CA ALA A 61 -15.44 1.08 3.75
C ALA A 61 -15.42 2.46 4.44
N PRO A 62 -14.38 3.31 4.25
CA PRO A 62 -14.38 4.70 4.69
C PRO A 62 -15.67 5.47 4.38
N PHE A 63 -16.18 5.35 3.15
CA PHE A 63 -17.42 6.03 2.75
C PHE A 63 -18.62 5.53 3.55
N VAL A 64 -18.74 4.21 3.73
CA VAL A 64 -19.81 3.61 4.55
C VAL A 64 -19.73 4.10 6.00
N LEU A 65 -18.53 4.14 6.60
CA LEU A 65 -18.36 4.63 7.97
C LEU A 65 -18.73 6.11 8.12
N VAL A 66 -18.39 6.94 7.14
CA VAL A 66 -18.80 8.36 7.11
C VAL A 66 -20.32 8.46 7.00
N LEU A 67 -20.96 7.70 6.11
CA LEU A 67 -22.43 7.68 5.98
C LEU A 67 -23.10 7.25 7.29
N VAL A 68 -22.59 6.21 7.96
CA VAL A 68 -23.08 5.79 9.27
C VAL A 68 -22.94 6.93 10.29
N LYS A 69 -21.78 7.60 10.38
CA LYS A 69 -21.61 8.75 11.27
C LYS A 69 -22.62 9.88 10.96
N LEU A 70 -22.95 10.11 9.68
CA LEU A 70 -23.95 11.11 9.26
C LEU A 70 -25.38 10.73 9.66
N PHE A 71 -25.77 9.46 9.49
CA PHE A 71 -27.12 8.99 9.83
C PHE A 71 -27.37 8.90 11.34
N TYR A 72 -26.35 8.60 12.14
CA TYR A 72 -26.48 8.39 13.60
C TYR A 72 -26.13 9.63 14.45
N ARG A 73 -26.21 10.84 13.85
CA ARG A 73 -26.09 12.20 14.45
C ARG A 73 -25.50 12.22 15.88
N GLU A 74 -24.20 12.53 15.96
CA GLU A 74 -23.41 12.87 17.17
C GLU A 74 -22.90 11.75 18.10
N ARG A 75 -23.12 10.46 17.84
CA ARG A 75 -22.40 9.42 18.61
C ARG A 75 -20.98 9.19 18.09
N THR A 76 -19.98 9.45 18.94
CA THR A 76 -18.61 8.98 18.73
C THR A 76 -18.63 7.45 18.73
N LEU A 77 -18.38 6.84 17.57
CA LEU A 77 -18.29 5.39 17.45
C LEU A 77 -17.12 4.90 18.31
N ASN A 78 -17.34 3.89 19.14
CA ASN A 78 -16.27 3.28 19.91
C ASN A 78 -15.36 2.49 18.93
N PRO A 79 -14.08 2.87 18.73
CA PRO A 79 -13.19 2.16 17.82
C PRO A 79 -12.83 0.75 18.30
N VAL A 80 -13.03 0.41 19.58
CA VAL A 80 -12.60 -0.89 20.13
C VAL A 80 -13.33 -2.08 19.48
N PRO A 81 -14.68 -2.13 19.43
CA PRO A 81 -15.40 -3.18 18.69
C PRO A 81 -15.03 -3.24 17.21
N ILE A 82 -14.84 -2.08 16.56
CA ILE A 82 -14.48 -2.00 15.14
C ILE A 82 -13.11 -2.65 14.92
N ASN A 83 -12.13 -2.32 15.76
CA ASN A 83 -10.77 -2.90 15.69
C ASN A 83 -10.77 -4.41 15.92
N TYR A 84 -11.59 -4.93 16.84
CA TYR A 84 -11.76 -6.38 16.99
C TYR A 84 -12.24 -7.03 15.69
N VAL A 85 -13.30 -6.48 15.08
CA VAL A 85 -13.87 -6.99 13.83
C VAL A 85 -12.84 -6.93 12.70
N VAL A 86 -12.16 -5.80 12.54
CA VAL A 86 -11.11 -5.58 11.52
C VAL A 86 -10.02 -6.64 11.63
N ILE A 87 -9.43 -6.78 12.82
CA ILE A 87 -8.28 -7.67 13.02
C ILE A 87 -8.70 -9.14 12.85
N VAL A 88 -9.86 -9.55 13.39
CA VAL A 88 -10.32 -10.95 13.31
C VAL A 88 -10.66 -11.35 11.87
N ILE A 89 -11.40 -10.51 11.14
CA ILE A 89 -11.72 -10.84 9.74
C ILE A 89 -10.46 -10.78 8.87
N GLY A 90 -9.52 -9.87 9.15
CA GLY A 90 -8.23 -9.81 8.47
C GLY A 90 -7.41 -11.09 8.70
N MET A 91 -7.32 -11.54 9.95
CA MET A 91 -6.69 -12.81 10.32
C MET A 91 -7.34 -14.00 9.62
N LEU A 92 -8.67 -14.09 9.61
CA LEU A 92 -9.39 -15.18 8.94
C LEU A 92 -9.13 -15.16 7.44
N SER A 93 -9.17 -13.99 6.80
CA SER A 93 -8.92 -13.85 5.36
C SER A 93 -7.48 -14.22 5.01
N CYS A 94 -6.51 -13.80 5.81
CA CYS A 94 -5.09 -14.15 5.66
C CYS A 94 -4.83 -15.65 5.92
N PHE A 95 -5.51 -16.24 6.90
CA PHE A 95 -5.48 -17.68 7.15
C PHE A 95 -6.02 -18.48 5.96
N LEU A 96 -7.15 -18.05 5.38
CA LEU A 96 -7.72 -18.69 4.20
C LEU A 96 -6.78 -18.60 2.98
N LEU A 97 -6.01 -17.51 2.84
CA LEU A 97 -5.02 -17.39 1.77
C LEU A 97 -3.96 -18.49 1.81
N ILE A 98 -3.62 -19.03 2.99
CA ILE A 98 -2.64 -20.13 3.11
C ILE A 98 -3.02 -21.32 2.23
N PHE A 99 -4.32 -21.64 2.17
CA PHE A 99 -4.84 -22.81 1.47
C PHE A 99 -5.42 -22.49 0.09
N PHE A 100 -6.05 -21.33 -0.05
CA PHE A 100 -6.89 -21.03 -1.21
C PHE A 100 -6.28 -20.02 -2.19
N TRP A 101 -5.09 -19.48 -1.95
CA TRP A 101 -4.49 -18.47 -2.83
C TRP A 101 -4.35 -18.92 -4.29
N SER A 102 -4.10 -20.21 -4.54
CA SER A 102 -3.93 -20.79 -5.88
C SER A 102 -5.23 -21.33 -6.48
N TYR A 103 -6.34 -21.26 -5.76
CA TYR A 103 -7.62 -21.79 -6.23
C TYR A 103 -8.24 -20.86 -7.26
N THR A 104 -8.53 -21.41 -8.44
CA THR A 104 -9.10 -20.68 -9.57
C THR A 104 -10.52 -21.17 -9.88
N THR A 105 -11.36 -20.28 -10.40
CA THR A 105 -12.67 -20.64 -10.94
C THR A 105 -12.89 -20.01 -12.30
N ILE A 106 -13.81 -20.56 -13.08
CA ILE A 106 -14.13 -20.06 -14.41
C ILE A 106 -15.23 -19.01 -14.30
N ILE A 107 -14.91 -17.76 -14.61
CA ILE A 107 -15.87 -16.65 -14.73
C ILE A 107 -15.91 -16.23 -16.20
N VAL A 108 -17.11 -16.25 -16.81
CA VAL A 108 -17.31 -15.83 -18.21
C VAL A 108 -16.32 -16.54 -19.16
N ASN A 109 -16.24 -17.87 -19.08
CA ASN A 109 -15.32 -18.73 -19.87
C ASN A 109 -13.81 -18.44 -19.71
N VAL A 110 -13.40 -17.64 -18.73
CA VAL A 110 -11.99 -17.37 -18.43
C VAL A 110 -11.67 -17.83 -17.02
N SER A 111 -10.58 -18.57 -16.85
CA SER A 111 -10.08 -18.94 -15.52
C SER A 111 -9.60 -17.69 -14.79
N ARG A 112 -10.05 -17.48 -13.56
CA ARG A 112 -9.72 -16.33 -12.73
C ARG A 112 -9.30 -16.77 -11.33
N SER A 113 -8.39 -16.01 -10.72
CA SER A 113 -7.89 -16.17 -9.35
C SER A 113 -8.92 -15.67 -8.32
N THR A 114 -10.14 -16.20 -8.39
CA THR A 114 -11.28 -15.66 -7.65
C THR A 114 -11.11 -15.73 -6.15
N ALA A 115 -10.48 -16.79 -5.64
CA ALA A 115 -10.21 -16.91 -4.21
C ALA A 115 -9.23 -15.81 -3.74
N LEU A 116 -8.10 -15.64 -4.43
CA LEU A 116 -7.13 -14.59 -4.16
C LEU A 116 -7.76 -13.20 -4.21
N LEU A 117 -8.49 -12.87 -5.28
CA LEU A 117 -9.09 -11.55 -5.47
C LEU A 117 -10.20 -11.27 -4.44
N THR A 118 -11.02 -12.26 -4.10
CA THR A 118 -12.07 -12.10 -3.09
C THR A 118 -11.48 -11.88 -1.70
N LEU A 119 -10.47 -12.68 -1.32
CA LEU A 119 -9.79 -12.52 -0.03
C LEU A 119 -9.02 -11.18 0.02
N ALA A 120 -8.35 -10.79 -1.06
CA ALA A 120 -7.70 -9.48 -1.17
C ALA A 120 -8.70 -8.32 -1.06
N PHE A 121 -9.92 -8.46 -1.59
CA PHE A 121 -10.97 -7.45 -1.42
C PHE A 121 -11.35 -7.28 0.06
N PHE A 122 -11.59 -8.38 0.77
CA PHE A 122 -11.92 -8.31 2.20
C PHE A 122 -10.78 -7.73 3.03
N LEU A 123 -9.54 -8.17 2.80
CA LEU A 123 -8.36 -7.59 3.45
C LEU A 123 -8.31 -6.08 3.20
N SER A 124 -8.44 -5.64 1.95
CA SER A 124 -8.39 -4.22 1.63
C SER A 124 -9.54 -3.40 2.23
N LEU A 125 -10.75 -3.95 2.33
CA LEU A 125 -11.89 -3.29 2.97
C LEU A 125 -11.59 -3.01 4.46
N LEU A 126 -10.95 -3.98 5.13
CA LEU A 126 -10.60 -3.91 6.54
C LEU A 126 -9.40 -2.99 6.76
N ASP A 127 -8.42 -3.01 5.87
CA ASP A 127 -7.25 -2.12 5.89
C ASP A 127 -7.67 -0.66 5.80
N CYS A 128 -8.53 -0.33 4.82
CA CYS A 128 -9.07 1.02 4.68
C CYS A 128 -9.90 1.44 5.90
N THR A 129 -10.63 0.50 6.53
CA THR A 129 -11.35 0.75 7.79
C THR A 129 -10.39 1.00 8.95
N SER A 130 -9.32 0.21 9.03
CA SER A 130 -8.33 0.24 10.10
C SER A 130 -7.61 1.59 10.16
N SER A 131 -7.26 2.19 9.02
CA SER A 131 -6.61 3.51 8.98
C SER A 131 -7.44 4.61 9.64
N ILE A 132 -8.77 4.50 9.64
CA ILE A 132 -9.67 5.44 10.32
C ILE A 132 -9.84 5.05 11.79
N SER A 133 -10.15 3.77 12.05
CA SER A 133 -10.46 3.30 13.40
C SER A 133 -9.25 3.29 14.33
N PHE A 134 -8.04 3.02 13.80
CA PHE A 134 -6.78 3.08 14.55
C PHE A 134 -6.36 4.52 14.87
N ALA A 135 -6.62 5.47 13.97
CA ALA A 135 -6.45 6.89 14.26
C ALA A 135 -7.39 7.36 15.39
N ASP A 136 -8.67 6.96 15.33
CA ASP A 136 -9.64 7.23 16.40
C ASP A 136 -9.24 6.52 17.73
N TYR A 137 -8.65 5.32 17.65
CA TYR A 137 -8.21 4.56 18.82
C TYR A 137 -7.00 5.18 19.52
N ILE A 138 -5.96 5.60 18.77
CA ILE A 138 -4.74 6.16 19.36
C ILE A 138 -5.00 7.50 20.07
N HIS A 139 -6.05 8.24 19.68
CA HIS A 139 -6.47 9.46 20.36
C HIS A 139 -6.89 9.23 21.83
N ARG A 140 -7.21 8.00 22.24
CA ARG A 140 -7.48 7.64 23.64
C ARG A 140 -6.22 7.56 24.51
N PHE A 141 -5.05 7.56 23.89
CA PHE A 141 -3.75 7.50 24.55
C PHE A 141 -3.11 8.88 24.62
N ARG A 142 -2.22 9.09 25.58
CA ARG A 142 -1.50 10.36 25.72
C ARG A 142 -0.66 10.64 24.46
N LYS A 143 -0.41 11.93 24.18
CA LYS A 143 0.23 12.40 22.94
C LYS A 143 1.61 11.77 22.67
N GLU A 144 2.32 11.32 23.70
CA GLU A 144 3.63 10.67 23.56
C GLU A 144 3.55 9.32 22.84
N PHE A 145 2.36 8.69 22.80
CA PHE A 145 2.14 7.41 22.12
C PHE A 145 1.65 7.57 20.68
N THR A 146 1.28 8.77 20.22
CA THR A 146 0.73 8.96 18.86
C THR A 146 1.70 8.55 17.75
N ASN A 147 3.01 8.61 18.00
CA ASN A 147 4.04 8.17 17.07
C ASN A 147 4.07 6.64 16.85
N THR A 148 3.47 5.84 17.73
CA THR A 148 3.36 4.38 17.58
C THR A 148 2.54 4.00 16.34
N LEU A 149 1.53 4.80 15.98
CA LEU A 149 0.75 4.60 14.76
C LEU A 149 1.63 4.68 13.51
N PHE A 150 2.42 5.75 13.38
CA PHE A 150 3.33 5.93 12.25
C PHE A 150 4.43 4.86 12.21
N LEU A 151 4.93 4.44 13.36
CA LEU A 151 5.92 3.36 13.44
C LEU A 151 5.31 2.03 12.98
N GLY A 152 4.11 1.70 13.44
CA GLY A 152 3.39 0.49 13.02
C GLY A 152 3.06 0.49 11.53
N GLU A 153 2.53 1.61 11.00
CA GLU A 153 2.30 1.78 9.56
C GLU A 153 3.58 1.56 8.75
N SER A 154 4.72 2.08 9.20
CA SER A 154 6.00 1.87 8.52
C SER A 154 6.42 0.40 8.50
N LEU A 155 6.20 -0.33 9.60
CA LEU A 155 6.51 -1.76 9.70
C LEU A 155 5.61 -2.62 8.82
N THR A 156 4.38 -2.19 8.52
CA THR A 156 3.45 -2.94 7.64
C THR A 156 3.98 -3.15 6.23
N SER A 157 4.84 -2.24 5.77
CA SER A 157 5.50 -2.28 4.46
C SER A 157 6.83 -3.02 4.49
N ILE A 158 7.58 -2.86 5.59
CA ILE A 158 8.94 -3.40 5.74
C ILE A 158 8.91 -4.89 6.02
N LEU A 159 8.07 -5.36 6.95
CA LEU A 159 8.06 -6.77 7.36
C LEU A 159 7.73 -7.72 6.20
N PRO A 160 6.70 -7.49 5.37
CA PRO A 160 6.43 -8.36 4.22
C PRO A 160 7.55 -8.33 3.18
N SER A 161 8.19 -7.16 3.00
CA SER A 161 9.35 -7.02 2.11
C SER A 161 10.55 -7.84 2.60
N LEU A 162 10.82 -7.83 3.92
CA LEU A 162 11.87 -8.65 4.53
C LEU A 162 11.56 -10.16 4.42
N LEU A 163 10.30 -10.55 4.59
CA LEU A 163 9.86 -11.93 4.36
C LEU A 163 10.08 -12.35 2.90
N ALA A 164 9.76 -11.48 1.95
CA ALA A 164 9.95 -11.77 0.52
C ALA A 164 11.45 -11.89 0.18
N ILE A 165 12.31 -11.06 0.81
CA ILE A 165 13.77 -11.21 0.72
C ILE A 165 14.24 -12.55 1.30
N ALA A 166 13.69 -12.96 2.45
CA ALA A 166 14.05 -14.22 3.09
C ALA A 166 13.63 -15.43 2.24
N GLN A 167 12.46 -15.37 1.60
CA GLN A 167 11.95 -16.33 0.63
C GLN A 167 12.83 -16.40 -0.62
N GLY A 168 13.29 -15.24 -1.09
CA GLY A 168 14.05 -15.08 -2.32
C GLY A 168 13.14 -15.06 -3.55
N ASN A 169 13.75 -14.92 -4.72
CA ASN A 169 13.02 -14.93 -5.98
C ASN A 169 12.98 -16.34 -6.59
N GLY A 170 11.79 -16.83 -6.92
CA GLY A 170 11.64 -17.90 -7.91
C GLY A 170 12.28 -17.50 -9.25
N ARG A 171 12.76 -18.47 -10.03
CA ARG A 171 13.43 -18.23 -11.32
C ARG A 171 12.71 -18.96 -12.43
N ILE A 172 12.65 -18.32 -13.59
CA ILE A 172 12.23 -18.98 -14.83
C ILE A 172 13.49 -19.44 -15.55
N ARG A 173 13.61 -20.75 -15.78
CA ARG A 173 14.64 -21.35 -16.63
C ARG A 173 14.04 -21.84 -17.92
N CYS A 174 14.66 -21.47 -19.03
CA CYS A 174 14.30 -21.96 -20.35
C CYS A 174 15.15 -23.18 -20.67
N ILE A 175 14.53 -24.36 -20.73
CA ILE A 175 15.20 -25.60 -21.12
C ILE A 175 14.77 -25.94 -22.54
N GLN A 176 15.72 -26.34 -23.37
CA GLN A 176 15.43 -26.83 -24.72
C GLN A 176 15.12 -28.33 -24.65
N THR A 177 13.91 -28.70 -25.04
CA THR A 177 13.50 -30.09 -25.19
C THR A 177 13.61 -30.45 -26.68
N ILE A 178 14.37 -31.50 -27.00
CA ILE A 178 14.57 -31.96 -28.38
C ILE A 178 13.65 -33.17 -28.61
N ASN A 179 12.41 -32.91 -29.04
CA ASN A 179 11.46 -33.95 -29.44
C ASN A 179 11.06 -33.74 -30.91
N GLY A 180 12.00 -33.98 -31.83
CA GLY A 180 11.81 -33.81 -33.28
C GLY A 180 11.85 -32.34 -33.76
N THR A 181 11.32 -31.41 -32.96
CA THR A 181 11.55 -29.95 -33.04
C THR A 181 12.19 -29.46 -31.75
N THR A 182 13.06 -28.44 -31.84
CA THR A 182 13.67 -27.81 -30.65
C THR A 182 12.66 -26.87 -30.02
N THR A 183 11.91 -27.33 -29.01
CA THR A 183 10.96 -26.50 -28.26
C THR A 183 11.60 -26.00 -26.98
N THR A 184 11.51 -24.70 -26.71
CA THR A 184 12.04 -24.12 -25.47
C THR A 184 10.90 -24.01 -24.46
N GLU A 185 10.98 -24.75 -23.37
CA GLU A 185 9.96 -24.75 -22.32
C GLU A 185 10.43 -23.95 -21.10
N ALA A 186 9.50 -23.20 -20.50
CA ALA A 186 9.72 -22.44 -19.28
C ALA A 186 9.50 -23.32 -18.06
N ILE A 187 10.57 -23.68 -17.35
CA ILE A 187 10.52 -24.38 -16.08
C ILE A 187 10.69 -23.38 -14.94
N TYR A 188 9.75 -23.42 -14.01
CA TYR A 188 9.76 -22.59 -12.82
C TYR A 188 10.54 -23.26 -11.68
N GLU A 189 11.59 -22.59 -11.21
CA GLU A 189 12.29 -22.95 -10.00
C GLU A 189 11.66 -22.19 -8.81
N PRO A 190 11.14 -22.92 -7.80
CA PRO A 190 10.49 -22.28 -6.66
C PRO A 190 11.50 -21.50 -5.81
N ALA A 191 11.00 -20.50 -5.09
CA ALA A 191 11.75 -19.82 -4.05
C ALA A 191 12.05 -20.77 -2.86
N ARG A 192 12.79 -20.29 -1.85
CA ARG A 192 13.26 -21.12 -0.72
C ARG A 192 12.12 -21.75 0.07
N PHE A 193 10.96 -21.11 0.11
CA PHE A 193 9.73 -21.65 0.66
C PHE A 193 8.52 -21.19 -0.17
N SER A 194 7.39 -21.89 0.00
CA SER A 194 6.18 -21.67 -0.81
C SER A 194 5.42 -20.41 -0.43
N VAL A 195 4.60 -19.92 -1.36
CA VAL A 195 3.65 -18.82 -1.15
C VAL A 195 2.73 -19.07 0.06
N SER A 196 2.33 -20.32 0.31
CA SER A 196 1.53 -20.69 1.49
C SER A 196 2.29 -20.47 2.82
N ILE A 197 3.59 -20.74 2.86
CA ILE A 197 4.43 -20.45 4.04
C ILE A 197 4.58 -18.94 4.22
N TYR A 198 4.69 -18.18 3.12
CA TYR A 198 4.70 -16.72 3.17
C TYR A 198 3.41 -16.17 3.79
N PHE A 199 2.23 -16.62 3.33
CA PHE A 199 0.95 -16.23 3.91
C PHE A 199 0.79 -16.70 5.37
N LEU A 200 1.35 -17.85 5.75
CA LEU A 200 1.41 -18.26 7.15
C LEU A 200 2.21 -17.26 8.00
N CYS A 201 3.35 -16.77 7.52
CA CYS A 201 4.11 -15.74 8.21
C CYS A 201 3.32 -14.44 8.38
N LEU A 202 2.57 -14.00 7.36
CA LEU A 202 1.68 -12.84 7.48
C LEU A 202 0.57 -13.07 8.51
N PHE A 203 -0.07 -14.24 8.48
CA PHE A 203 -1.09 -14.62 9.46
C PHE A 203 -0.55 -14.58 10.89
N LEU A 204 0.69 -15.04 11.12
CA LEU A 204 1.35 -14.94 12.43
C LEU A 204 1.60 -13.48 12.85
N LEU A 205 1.98 -12.59 11.93
CA LEU A 205 2.11 -11.16 12.23
C LEU A 205 0.77 -10.54 12.64
N LEU A 206 -0.32 -10.87 11.95
CA LEU A 206 -1.67 -10.42 12.30
C LEU A 206 -2.13 -11.01 13.64
N THR A 207 -1.75 -12.25 13.95
CA THR A 207 -2.01 -12.88 15.25
C THR A 207 -1.28 -12.16 16.39
N ILE A 208 -0.03 -11.72 16.17
CA ILE A 208 0.72 -10.90 17.13
C ILE A 208 0.02 -9.56 17.37
N SER A 209 -0.51 -8.92 16.32
CA SER A 209 -1.33 -7.71 16.45
C SER A 209 -2.57 -7.97 17.31
N PHE A 210 -3.31 -9.05 17.03
CA PHE A 210 -4.51 -9.40 17.78
C PHE A 210 -4.24 -9.66 19.27
N ILE A 211 -3.21 -10.45 19.58
CA ILE A 211 -2.78 -10.70 20.96
C ILE A 211 -2.41 -9.38 21.63
N SER A 212 -1.67 -8.50 20.93
CA SER A 212 -1.29 -7.20 21.46
C SER A 212 -2.51 -6.32 21.74
N PHE A 213 -3.52 -6.36 20.88
CA PHE A 213 -4.77 -5.63 21.07
C PHE A 213 -5.55 -6.14 22.27
N VAL A 214 -5.71 -7.47 22.39
CA VAL A 214 -6.36 -8.11 23.55
C VAL A 214 -5.63 -7.76 24.85
N LEU A 215 -4.30 -7.83 24.87
CA LEU A 215 -3.51 -7.46 26.04
C LEU A 215 -3.75 -6.00 26.45
N LEU A 216 -3.81 -5.07 25.49
CA LEU A 216 -4.12 -3.67 25.78
C LEU A 216 -5.55 -3.45 26.32
N GLN A 217 -6.53 -4.25 25.89
CA GLN A 217 -7.91 -4.12 26.35
C GLN A 217 -8.17 -4.76 27.72
N TRP A 218 -7.60 -5.94 27.95
CA TRP A 218 -7.97 -6.79 29.09
C TRP A 218 -7.00 -6.70 30.26
N THR A 219 -5.86 -6.02 30.11
CA THR A 219 -4.88 -5.82 31.19
C THR A 219 -4.83 -4.37 31.64
N SER A 220 -4.31 -4.13 32.84
CA SER A 220 -4.10 -2.78 33.37
C SER A 220 -2.82 -2.10 32.86
N ILE A 221 -2.07 -2.71 31.93
CA ILE A 221 -0.78 -2.20 31.43
C ILE A 221 -0.95 -0.79 30.83
N ALA A 222 -2.00 -0.60 30.03
CA ALA A 222 -2.29 0.65 29.34
C ALA A 222 -2.95 1.73 30.22
N ARG A 223 -3.34 1.42 31.46
CA ARG A 223 -4.13 2.32 32.33
C ARG A 223 -3.46 3.68 32.53
N ASN A 224 -2.15 3.69 32.72
CA ASN A 224 -1.36 4.91 32.91
C ASN A 224 -1.01 5.61 31.58
N ALA A 225 -1.22 4.97 30.44
CA ALA A 225 -0.97 5.50 29.11
C ALA A 225 -2.23 6.10 28.46
N HIS A 226 -3.42 5.76 28.95
CA HIS A 226 -4.65 6.42 28.56
C HIS A 226 -4.64 7.91 28.96
N GLN A 227 -5.29 8.72 28.13
CA GLN A 227 -5.60 10.10 28.45
C GLN A 227 -6.61 10.13 29.60
N ILE A 228 -6.23 10.80 30.70
CA ILE A 228 -7.19 11.29 31.70
C ILE A 228 -7.57 12.68 31.20
N VAL A 229 -8.56 12.81 30.33
CA VAL A 229 -8.98 14.14 29.84
C VAL A 229 -10.40 14.43 30.33
N PRO A 230 -10.58 15.51 31.13
CA PRO A 230 -11.86 16.17 31.28
C PRO A 230 -12.23 16.84 29.96
N GLU A 231 -13.46 16.59 29.51
CA GLU A 231 -14.08 17.03 28.25
C GLU A 231 -13.90 18.55 27.96
N SER A 232 -13.71 19.37 28.99
CA SER A 232 -13.61 20.83 28.93
C SER A 232 -12.30 21.41 28.37
N SER A 233 -11.26 20.60 28.19
CA SER A 233 -9.96 21.05 27.66
C SER A 233 -9.80 20.88 26.14
N LEU A 234 -10.74 20.17 25.50
CA LEU A 234 -10.77 19.98 24.05
C LEU A 234 -11.28 21.24 23.32
N GLU A 235 -12.26 21.95 23.89
CA GLU A 235 -12.77 23.21 23.31
C GLU A 235 -11.79 24.40 23.46
N THR A 236 -10.95 24.39 24.49
CA THR A 236 -9.99 25.48 24.74
C THR A 236 -8.72 25.38 23.91
N ILE A 237 -8.34 24.18 23.45
CA ILE A 237 -7.17 24.00 22.56
C ILE A 237 -7.53 24.37 21.10
N ASP A 238 -8.75 24.05 20.66
CA ASP A 238 -9.26 24.41 19.32
C ASP A 238 -9.53 25.92 19.15
N THR A 239 -9.61 26.68 20.24
CA THR A 239 -9.85 28.13 20.22
C THR A 239 -8.59 28.98 20.26
N ILE A 240 -7.45 28.46 20.74
CA ILE A 240 -6.20 29.23 20.90
C ILE A 240 -5.30 29.18 19.64
N ASP A 241 -5.40 28.14 18.79
CA ASP A 241 -4.57 27.99 17.57
C ASP A 241 -5.18 28.67 16.31
N LYS A 242 -6.33 29.35 16.44
CA LYS A 242 -7.02 30.08 15.36
C LYS A 242 -6.38 31.44 15.04
N GLN A 243 -5.07 31.49 14.86
CA GLN A 243 -4.50 32.54 14.01
C GLN A 243 -4.51 32.01 12.57
N GLU A 244 -5.70 32.02 11.97
CA GLU A 244 -5.99 31.53 10.62
C GLU A 244 -5.13 32.30 9.59
N LYS A 245 -3.92 31.81 9.32
CA LYS A 245 -3.30 32.02 8.02
C LYS A 245 -4.13 31.19 7.06
N THR A 246 -5.10 31.79 6.39
CA THR A 246 -5.93 31.10 5.41
C THR A 246 -5.13 30.85 4.13
N LEU A 247 -5.13 29.62 3.63
CA LEU A 247 -4.56 29.34 2.32
C LEU A 247 -5.48 29.94 1.24
N SER A 248 -4.92 30.67 0.27
CA SER A 248 -5.70 31.15 -0.88
C SER A 248 -6.43 29.98 -1.55
N THR A 249 -7.71 30.17 -1.88
CA THR A 249 -8.58 29.16 -2.52
C THR A 249 -7.93 28.53 -3.75
N SER A 250 -7.26 29.33 -4.59
CA SER A 250 -6.53 28.84 -5.76
C SER A 250 -5.36 27.90 -5.39
N SER A 251 -4.61 28.25 -4.34
CA SER A 251 -3.54 27.38 -3.84
C SER A 251 -4.08 26.08 -3.24
N TYR A 252 -5.18 26.14 -2.51
CA TYR A 252 -5.82 24.95 -1.95
C TYR A 252 -6.31 24.01 -3.06
N LEU A 253 -6.99 24.56 -4.07
CA LEU A 253 -7.46 23.79 -5.22
C LEU A 253 -6.29 23.12 -5.96
N LEU A 254 -5.22 23.86 -6.24
CA LEU A 254 -4.06 23.32 -6.97
C LEU A 254 -3.33 22.23 -6.17
N LEU A 255 -3.19 22.38 -4.85
CA LEU A 255 -2.63 21.32 -4.00
C LEU A 255 -3.55 20.10 -3.91
N SER A 256 -4.87 20.31 -3.88
CA SER A 256 -5.86 19.22 -3.88
C SER A 256 -5.81 18.42 -5.19
N LEU A 257 -5.77 19.11 -6.33
CA LEU A 257 -5.57 18.47 -7.65
C LEU A 257 -4.24 17.72 -7.71
N GLY A 258 -3.16 18.29 -7.18
CA GLY A 258 -1.87 17.61 -7.07
C GLY A 258 -1.94 16.35 -6.21
N CYS A 259 -2.71 16.37 -5.12
CA CYS A 259 -2.92 15.20 -4.26
C CYS A 259 -3.70 14.09 -4.97
N ILE A 260 -4.79 14.42 -5.67
CA ILE A 260 -5.57 13.45 -6.47
C ILE A 260 -4.66 12.84 -7.54
N TYR A 261 -3.92 13.67 -8.28
CA TYR A 261 -3.03 13.21 -9.36
C TYR A 261 -1.93 12.28 -8.84
N THR A 262 -1.17 12.71 -7.82
CA THR A 262 -0.08 11.89 -7.25
C THR A 262 -0.59 10.57 -6.69
N SER A 263 -1.77 10.56 -6.06
CA SER A 263 -2.38 9.35 -5.52
C SER A 263 -2.89 8.42 -6.63
N SER A 264 -3.46 8.98 -7.69
CA SER A 264 -3.87 8.24 -8.89
C SER A 264 -2.71 7.51 -9.54
N VAL A 265 -1.56 8.19 -9.66
CA VAL A 265 -0.37 7.57 -10.23
C VAL A 265 0.20 6.49 -9.32
N LEU A 266 0.48 6.80 -8.05
CA LEU A 266 1.20 5.89 -7.14
C LEU A 266 0.38 4.67 -6.73
N PHE A 267 -0.89 4.85 -6.37
CA PHE A 267 -1.73 3.80 -5.81
C PHE A 267 -2.75 3.23 -6.81
N GLY A 268 -2.82 3.79 -8.01
CA GLY A 268 -3.66 3.29 -9.10
C GLY A 268 -2.84 2.75 -10.27
N PHE A 269 -2.16 3.64 -11.01
CA PHE A 269 -1.44 3.26 -12.22
C PHE A 269 -0.22 2.38 -11.94
N ILE A 270 0.69 2.83 -11.08
CA ILE A 270 1.97 2.17 -10.84
C ILE A 270 1.76 0.73 -10.36
N LEU A 271 0.84 0.49 -9.41
CA LEU A 271 0.52 -0.87 -8.98
C LEU A 271 0.05 -1.76 -10.15
N ALA A 272 -0.86 -1.24 -10.99
CA ALA A 272 -1.46 -1.98 -12.10
C ALA A 272 -0.49 -2.29 -13.25
N ILE A 273 0.40 -1.36 -13.59
CA ILE A 273 1.32 -1.49 -14.74
C ILE A 273 2.68 -2.10 -14.37
N SER A 274 2.93 -2.34 -13.08
CA SER A 274 4.22 -2.82 -12.55
C SER A 274 4.80 -4.01 -13.31
N THR A 275 3.94 -4.94 -13.68
CA THR A 275 4.27 -6.14 -14.46
C THR A 275 4.77 -5.76 -15.85
N TYR A 276 4.03 -4.94 -16.59
CA TYR A 276 4.38 -4.48 -17.95
C TYR A 276 5.61 -3.59 -18.02
N VAL A 277 5.96 -2.91 -16.92
CA VAL A 277 7.15 -2.05 -16.84
C VAL A 277 8.40 -2.86 -16.55
N LEU A 278 8.36 -3.74 -15.55
CA LEU A 278 9.56 -4.36 -14.98
C LEU A 278 9.84 -5.77 -15.51
N MET A 279 8.81 -6.57 -15.78
CA MET A 279 8.99 -7.94 -16.27
C MET A 279 9.69 -8.05 -17.64
N PRO A 280 9.52 -7.10 -18.60
CA PRO A 280 10.27 -7.17 -19.86
C PRO A 280 11.79 -7.17 -19.67
N TYR A 281 12.28 -6.53 -18.61
CA TYR A 281 13.70 -6.47 -18.24
C TYR A 281 14.15 -7.65 -17.36
N GLY A 282 13.25 -8.60 -17.10
CA GLY A 282 13.52 -9.84 -16.39
C GLY A 282 12.82 -9.92 -15.04
N HIS A 283 12.47 -11.15 -14.65
CA HIS A 283 11.76 -11.46 -13.42
C HIS A 283 12.47 -10.93 -12.16
N LYS A 284 13.82 -10.96 -12.14
CA LYS A 284 14.62 -10.39 -11.05
C LYS A 284 14.39 -8.87 -10.88
N ILE A 285 14.21 -8.13 -11.97
CA ILE A 285 13.96 -6.68 -11.93
C ILE A 285 12.57 -6.39 -11.39
N PHE A 286 11.57 -7.17 -11.79
CA PHE A 286 10.24 -7.10 -11.21
C PHE A 286 10.25 -7.38 -9.70
N TYR A 287 10.90 -8.47 -9.27
CA TYR A 287 11.09 -8.80 -7.87
C TYR A 287 11.76 -7.66 -7.07
N LEU A 288 12.86 -7.10 -7.57
CA LEU A 288 13.55 -5.99 -6.90
C LEU A 288 12.70 -4.72 -6.85
N GLY A 289 12.01 -4.37 -7.94
CA GLY A 289 11.15 -3.19 -7.98
C GLY A 289 10.03 -3.28 -6.95
N THR A 290 9.36 -4.43 -6.88
CA THR A 290 8.29 -4.68 -5.91
C THR A 290 8.77 -4.61 -4.46
N ILE A 291 9.94 -5.21 -4.14
CA ILE A 291 10.48 -5.20 -2.77
C ILE A 291 11.01 -3.83 -2.37
N LEU A 292 11.63 -3.08 -3.28
CA LEU A 292 12.25 -1.79 -2.97
C LEU A 292 11.25 -0.62 -2.98
N SER A 293 10.12 -0.73 -3.68
CA SER A 293 9.08 0.30 -3.73
C SER A 293 8.56 0.72 -2.35
N PRO A 294 8.20 -0.19 -1.42
CA PRO A 294 7.79 0.18 -0.07
C PRO A 294 8.89 0.92 0.72
N TRP A 295 10.17 0.60 0.51
CA TRP A 295 11.28 1.33 1.14
C TRP A 295 11.40 2.76 0.63
N MET A 296 10.99 3.04 -0.61
CA MET A 296 10.94 4.42 -1.12
C MET A 296 9.88 5.25 -0.40
N LEU A 297 8.77 4.65 0.02
CA LEU A 297 7.77 5.33 0.86
C LEU A 297 8.31 5.64 2.26
N VAL A 298 9.12 4.74 2.84
CA VAL A 298 9.84 5.00 4.09
C VAL A 298 10.84 6.15 3.92
N LEU A 299 11.59 6.16 2.81
CA LEU A 299 12.49 7.27 2.49
C LEU A 299 11.75 8.61 2.37
N VAL A 300 10.58 8.63 1.71
CA VAL A 300 9.71 9.80 1.65
C VAL A 300 9.31 10.29 3.04
N TRP A 301 8.95 9.37 3.95
CA TRP A 301 8.62 9.72 5.33
C TRP A 301 9.82 10.33 6.06
N LEU A 302 11.01 9.74 5.93
CA LEU A 302 12.25 10.30 6.50
C LEU A 302 12.55 11.70 5.97
N LEU A 303 12.37 11.94 4.66
CA LEU A 303 12.49 13.28 4.06
C LEU A 303 11.48 14.26 4.67
N GLY A 304 10.25 13.80 4.93
CA GLY A 304 9.21 14.56 5.62
C GLY A 304 9.55 14.97 7.04
N ILE A 305 10.32 14.15 7.78
CA ILE A 305 10.82 14.53 9.11
C ILE A 305 11.86 15.64 9.01
N ILE A 306 12.79 15.52 8.05
CA ILE A 306 13.87 16.49 7.86
C ILE A 306 13.32 17.83 7.34
N LYS A 307 12.39 17.78 6.38
CA LYS A 307 11.74 18.97 5.79
C LYS A 307 10.24 18.73 5.59
N PRO A 308 9.41 18.99 6.61
CA PRO A 308 7.97 18.71 6.54
C PRO A 308 7.21 19.66 5.59
N ILE A 309 7.71 20.88 5.39
CA ILE A 309 7.07 21.88 4.53
C ILE A 309 8.08 22.38 3.51
N LEU A 310 7.70 22.35 2.23
CA LEU A 310 8.43 22.99 1.13
C LEU A 310 7.63 24.17 0.60
N ARG A 311 8.31 25.17 0.03
CA ARG A 311 7.61 26.22 -0.72
C ARG A 311 6.79 25.56 -1.85
N LYS A 312 5.53 25.98 -2.02
CA LYS A 312 4.59 25.49 -3.05
C LYS A 312 5.22 25.30 -4.44
N ARG A 313 6.09 26.23 -4.88
CA ARG A 313 6.84 26.12 -6.16
C ARG A 313 7.62 24.80 -6.30
N TYR A 314 8.26 24.33 -5.23
CA TYR A 314 9.05 23.10 -5.26
C TYR A 314 8.17 21.86 -5.25
N VAL A 315 7.00 21.93 -4.60
CA VAL A 315 5.99 20.86 -4.68
C VAL A 315 5.56 20.66 -6.13
N TYR A 316 5.25 21.74 -6.85
CA TYR A 316 4.87 21.66 -8.27
C TYR A 316 6.02 21.16 -9.17
N ILE A 317 7.25 21.62 -8.94
CA ILE A 317 8.43 21.14 -9.68
C ILE A 317 8.62 19.63 -9.49
N LEU A 318 8.50 19.13 -8.25
CA LEU A 318 8.61 17.70 -7.95
C LEU A 318 7.50 16.88 -8.62
N ILE A 319 6.25 17.37 -8.61
CA ILE A 319 5.13 16.72 -9.30
C ILE A 319 5.42 16.64 -10.80
N ILE A 320 5.85 17.74 -11.44
CA ILE A 320 6.18 17.79 -12.86
C ILE A 320 7.32 16.80 -13.19
N LEU A 321 8.39 16.79 -12.39
CA LEU A 321 9.51 15.87 -12.58
C LEU A 321 9.05 14.40 -12.42
N GLY A 322 8.23 14.13 -11.41
CA GLY A 322 7.60 12.83 -11.21
C GLY A 322 6.71 12.42 -12.39
N SER A 323 5.94 13.34 -12.97
CA SER A 323 5.13 13.11 -14.17
C SER A 323 5.97 12.71 -15.38
N PHE A 324 7.16 13.28 -15.56
CA PHE A 324 8.08 12.82 -16.62
C PHE A 324 8.55 11.39 -16.41
N THR A 325 8.91 11.03 -15.17
CA THR A 325 9.30 9.64 -14.85
C THR A 325 8.14 8.66 -15.05
N PHE A 326 6.93 9.05 -14.63
CA PHE A 326 5.73 8.25 -14.85
C PHE A 326 5.39 8.10 -16.34
N ALA A 327 5.48 9.18 -17.13
CA ALA A 327 5.27 9.14 -18.58
C ALA A 327 6.25 8.16 -19.26
N PHE A 328 7.50 8.11 -18.80
CA PHE A 328 8.47 7.12 -19.27
C PHE A 328 8.05 5.69 -18.91
N THR A 329 7.59 5.42 -17.68
CA THR A 329 7.08 4.09 -17.31
C THR A 329 5.83 3.68 -18.11
N MET A 330 4.94 4.62 -18.42
CA MET A 330 3.80 4.38 -19.31
C MET A 330 4.26 4.07 -20.73
N PHE A 331 5.23 4.81 -21.26
CA PHE A 331 5.81 4.53 -22.57
C PHE A 331 6.44 3.13 -22.65
N VAL A 332 7.16 2.71 -21.61
CA VAL A 332 7.70 1.35 -21.48
C VAL A 332 6.57 0.31 -21.49
N SER A 333 5.49 0.55 -20.75
CA SER A 333 4.31 -0.33 -20.73
C SER A 333 3.67 -0.49 -22.11
N PHE A 334 3.53 0.62 -22.86
CA PHE A 334 3.02 0.60 -24.25
C PHE A 334 3.94 -0.13 -25.24
N LYS A 335 5.25 -0.11 -24.99
CA LYS A 335 6.24 -0.81 -25.83
C LYS A 335 6.47 -2.25 -25.42
N SER A 336 5.86 -2.71 -24.32
CA SER A 336 5.85 -4.12 -23.92
C SER A 336 5.28 -5.00 -25.04
N PRO A 337 5.95 -6.10 -25.44
CA PRO A 337 7.03 -6.80 -24.72
C PRO A 337 8.47 -6.35 -25.03
N CYS A 338 8.68 -5.43 -25.98
CA CYS A 338 10.00 -4.95 -26.43
C CYS A 338 10.24 -3.46 -26.13
N PRO A 339 10.22 -3.01 -24.86
CA PRO A 339 10.60 -1.63 -24.55
C PRO A 339 12.07 -1.34 -24.87
N PRO A 340 12.47 -0.05 -24.88
CA PRO A 340 13.84 0.33 -25.19
C PRO A 340 14.86 -0.32 -24.24
N TRP A 341 15.99 -0.76 -24.80
CA TRP A 341 17.12 -1.36 -24.08
C TRP A 341 16.80 -2.63 -23.29
N VAL A 342 15.75 -3.36 -23.69
CA VAL A 342 15.48 -4.72 -23.22
C VAL A 342 16.68 -5.63 -23.46
N ASP A 343 16.83 -6.65 -22.61
CA ASP A 343 17.94 -7.61 -22.62
C ASP A 343 19.33 -7.00 -22.41
N THR A 344 19.41 -5.72 -22.02
CA THR A 344 20.66 -5.07 -21.60
C THR A 344 20.69 -4.78 -20.10
N THR A 345 21.87 -4.90 -19.49
CA THR A 345 22.08 -4.52 -18.08
C THR A 345 21.82 -3.03 -17.86
N LYS A 346 22.16 -2.19 -18.83
CA LYS A 346 21.93 -0.73 -18.77
C LYS A 346 20.45 -0.40 -18.70
N GLY A 347 19.62 -1.01 -19.57
CA GLY A 347 18.17 -0.84 -19.55
C GLY A 347 17.55 -1.30 -18.24
N SER A 348 18.00 -2.47 -17.73
CA SER A 348 17.54 -3.04 -16.47
C SER A 348 17.81 -2.15 -15.25
N VAL A 349 19.01 -1.55 -15.17
CA VAL A 349 19.37 -0.61 -14.10
C VAL A 349 18.59 0.70 -14.24
N LEU A 350 18.48 1.23 -15.47
CA LEU A 350 17.78 2.48 -15.73
C LEU A 350 16.30 2.36 -15.37
N ILE A 351 15.59 1.31 -15.81
CA ILE A 351 14.16 1.17 -15.54
C ILE A 351 13.88 1.03 -14.04
N LEU A 352 14.72 0.27 -13.32
CA LEU A 352 14.59 0.11 -11.88
C LEU A 352 14.82 1.44 -11.16
N PHE A 353 15.82 2.23 -11.58
CA PHE A 353 16.04 3.56 -11.02
C PHE A 353 14.86 4.50 -11.29
N VAL A 354 14.36 4.55 -12.54
CA VAL A 354 13.21 5.38 -12.92
C VAL A 354 11.97 4.97 -12.12
N TRP A 355 11.72 3.67 -11.98
CA TRP A 355 10.64 3.12 -11.16
C TRP A 355 10.70 3.62 -9.72
N LEU A 356 11.84 3.45 -9.04
CA LEU A 356 11.99 3.81 -7.63
C LEU A 356 11.95 5.33 -7.41
N ILE A 357 12.56 6.12 -8.29
CA ILE A 357 12.54 7.57 -8.15
C ILE A 357 11.15 8.17 -8.37
N THR A 358 10.28 7.53 -9.19
CA THR A 358 8.88 7.94 -9.33
C THR A 358 8.13 7.93 -7.99
N TYR A 359 8.36 6.90 -7.15
CA TYR A 359 7.77 6.84 -5.79
C TYR A 359 8.18 8.03 -4.93
N VAL A 360 9.47 8.42 -4.99
CA VAL A 360 9.98 9.55 -4.19
C VAL A 360 9.46 10.88 -4.72
N LEU A 361 9.54 11.10 -6.04
CA LEU A 361 9.18 12.36 -6.69
C LEU A 361 7.68 12.68 -6.59
N LEU A 362 6.81 11.67 -6.60
CA LEU A 362 5.37 11.87 -6.45
C LEU A 362 4.91 11.68 -5.00
N GLY A 363 5.60 10.85 -4.20
CA GLY A 363 5.25 10.57 -2.81
C GLY A 363 5.58 11.74 -1.87
N TYR A 364 6.73 12.39 -2.07
CA TYR A 364 7.15 13.48 -1.20
C TYR A 364 6.25 14.74 -1.32
N PRO A 365 5.84 15.19 -2.52
CA PRO A 365 4.82 16.22 -2.68
C PRO A 365 3.52 15.90 -1.94
N ARG A 366 3.04 14.65 -2.01
CA ARG A 366 1.82 14.22 -1.32
C ARG A 366 1.94 14.40 0.20
N LEU A 367 3.07 14.02 0.79
CA LEU A 367 3.35 14.23 2.22
C LEU A 367 3.37 15.72 2.57
N VAL A 368 4.04 16.55 1.77
CA VAL A 368 4.10 18.00 2.00
C VAL A 368 2.71 18.65 1.85
N ILE A 369 1.88 18.18 0.90
CA ILE A 369 0.48 18.63 0.76
C ILE A 369 -0.32 18.28 2.03
N ALA A 370 -0.15 17.08 2.58
CA ALA A 370 -0.80 16.70 3.84
C ALA A 370 -0.46 17.67 4.98
N ASN A 371 0.82 18.03 5.11
CA ASN A 371 1.28 19.00 6.11
C ASN A 371 0.71 20.40 5.87
N TYR A 372 0.65 20.88 4.62
CA TYR A 372 -0.03 22.13 4.29
C TYR A 372 -1.51 22.12 4.68
N VAL A 373 -2.22 21.06 4.32
CA VAL A 373 -3.65 20.98 4.58
C VAL A 373 -3.92 20.86 6.09
N ARG A 374 -3.06 20.15 6.83
CA ARG A 374 -3.10 20.07 8.30
C ARG A 374 -2.89 21.41 8.99
N THR A 375 -1.94 22.22 8.54
CA THR A 375 -1.61 23.51 9.19
C THR A 375 -2.63 24.60 8.88
N TYR A 376 -3.28 24.56 7.71
CA TYR A 376 -4.08 25.70 7.21
C TYR A 376 -5.60 25.44 7.20
N SER A 377 -6.07 24.26 7.61
CA SER A 377 -7.50 23.93 7.64
C SER A 377 -7.84 22.93 8.74
N SER A 378 -8.85 23.24 9.56
CA SER A 378 -9.33 22.36 10.64
C SER A 378 -9.87 21.02 10.12
N ASN A 379 -10.66 21.06 9.05
CA ASN A 379 -11.17 19.86 8.36
C ASN A 379 -10.25 19.40 7.22
N GLY A 380 -9.05 19.96 7.12
CA GLY A 380 -8.15 19.71 6.01
C GLY A 380 -7.78 18.24 5.87
N MET A 381 -7.38 17.59 6.96
CA MET A 381 -6.91 16.20 6.93
C MET A 381 -7.97 15.22 6.45
N PHE A 382 -9.25 15.49 6.77
CA PHE A 382 -10.37 14.71 6.25
C PHE A 382 -10.45 14.82 4.72
N TRP A 383 -10.45 16.03 4.18
CA TRP A 383 -10.49 16.26 2.73
C TRP A 383 -9.23 15.72 2.03
N PHE A 384 -8.06 15.85 2.62
CA PHE A 384 -6.84 15.21 2.11
C PHE A 384 -7.03 13.69 1.97
N GLY A 385 -7.59 13.02 2.98
CA GLY A 385 -7.95 11.60 2.90
C GLY A 385 -8.90 11.30 1.74
N VAL A 386 -9.97 12.09 1.58
CA VAL A 386 -10.92 11.96 0.46
C VAL A 386 -10.21 12.10 -0.90
N HIS A 387 -9.34 13.10 -1.06
CA HIS A 387 -8.58 13.31 -2.29
C HIS A 387 -7.63 12.15 -2.62
N VAL A 388 -6.96 11.59 -1.61
CA VAL A 388 -6.09 10.41 -1.79
C VAL A 388 -6.89 9.23 -2.32
N GLN A 389 -7.99 8.87 -1.65
CA GLN A 389 -8.77 7.68 -2.02
C GLN A 389 -9.48 7.85 -3.36
N SER A 390 -9.96 9.06 -3.65
CA SER A 390 -10.57 9.38 -4.93
C SER A 390 -9.54 9.27 -6.07
N GLY A 391 -8.33 9.80 -5.86
CA GLY A 391 -7.23 9.68 -6.81
C GLY A 391 -6.87 8.22 -7.08
N ALA A 392 -6.63 7.45 -6.03
CA ALA A 392 -6.23 6.05 -6.12
C ALA A 392 -7.29 5.19 -6.83
N LEU A 393 -8.59 5.37 -6.49
CA LEU A 393 -9.70 4.70 -7.16
C LEU A 393 -9.78 5.06 -8.65
N VAL A 394 -9.77 6.35 -8.99
CA VAL A 394 -9.78 6.79 -10.39
C VAL A 394 -8.59 6.22 -11.16
N GLY A 395 -7.39 6.26 -10.58
CA GLY A 395 -6.19 5.70 -11.18
C GLY A 395 -6.32 4.20 -11.44
N SER A 396 -6.83 3.44 -10.47
CA SER A 396 -7.00 1.99 -10.57
C SER A 396 -8.07 1.57 -11.59
N ILE A 397 -9.18 2.31 -11.69
CA ILE A 397 -10.22 2.06 -12.69
C ILE A 397 -9.66 2.31 -14.08
N VAL A 398 -9.00 3.45 -14.28
CA VAL A 398 -8.43 3.80 -15.59
C VAL A 398 -7.34 2.78 -15.96
N SER A 399 -6.40 2.48 -15.08
CA SER A 399 -5.33 1.53 -15.38
C SER A 399 -5.86 0.10 -15.62
N TYR A 400 -6.87 -0.34 -14.87
CA TYR A 400 -7.57 -1.60 -15.10
C TYR A 400 -8.22 -1.64 -16.49
N LEU A 401 -8.91 -0.58 -16.91
CA LEU A 401 -9.50 -0.52 -18.25
C LEU A 401 -8.42 -0.61 -19.35
N LEU A 402 -7.29 0.08 -19.19
CA LEU A 402 -6.18 0.02 -20.15
C LEU A 402 -5.58 -1.39 -20.27
N VAL A 403 -5.43 -2.10 -19.13
CA VAL A 403 -4.80 -3.43 -19.06
C VAL A 403 -5.77 -4.55 -19.46
N GLU A 404 -6.95 -4.58 -18.86
CA GLU A 404 -7.89 -5.69 -18.97
C GLU A 404 -8.85 -5.51 -20.15
N ALA A 405 -9.59 -4.39 -20.18
CA ALA A 405 -10.66 -4.16 -21.14
C ALA A 405 -10.13 -3.82 -22.55
N PHE A 406 -9.16 -2.91 -22.63
CA PHE A 406 -8.58 -2.48 -23.91
C PHE A 406 -7.36 -3.32 -24.32
N SER A 407 -6.77 -4.09 -23.38
CA SER A 407 -5.58 -4.92 -23.63
C SER A 407 -4.47 -4.17 -24.38
N LEU A 408 -4.21 -2.91 -23.99
CA LEU A 408 -3.26 -2.04 -24.67
C LEU A 408 -1.80 -2.45 -24.47
N PHE A 409 -1.52 -3.15 -23.37
CA PHE A 409 -0.18 -3.67 -23.06
C PHE A 409 -0.13 -5.16 -23.34
N ARG A 410 0.98 -5.61 -23.94
CA ARG A 410 1.20 -7.02 -24.27
C ARG A 410 2.25 -7.60 -23.34
N GLU A 411 2.00 -8.82 -22.86
CA GLU A 411 2.97 -9.55 -22.05
C GLU A 411 4.06 -10.19 -22.91
N ARG A 412 5.25 -10.37 -22.34
CA ARG A 412 6.33 -11.14 -22.96
C ARG A 412 6.15 -12.60 -22.56
N ILE A 413 5.93 -13.48 -23.53
CA ILE A 413 5.83 -14.93 -23.28
C ILE A 413 7.22 -15.43 -22.87
N ALA A 414 7.27 -16.18 -21.77
CA ALA A 414 8.52 -16.72 -21.26
C ALA A 414 9.13 -17.72 -22.26
N CYS A 415 10.43 -17.64 -22.47
CA CYS A 415 11.20 -18.55 -23.32
C CYS A 415 10.87 -18.51 -24.82
N GLU A 416 10.00 -17.61 -25.26
CA GLU A 416 9.81 -17.31 -26.68
C GLU A 416 10.92 -16.37 -27.16
N GLN A 417 11.59 -16.73 -28.26
CA GLN A 417 12.58 -15.87 -28.90
C GLN A 417 11.87 -14.75 -29.66
N ILE A 418 11.56 -13.68 -28.94
CA ILE A 418 11.10 -12.43 -29.55
C ILE A 418 12.34 -11.60 -29.88
N ILE A 419 12.58 -11.36 -31.18
CA ILE A 419 13.62 -10.44 -31.64
C ILE A 419 13.09 -9.02 -31.40
N CYS A 420 13.54 -8.43 -30.29
CA CYS A 420 13.59 -7.00 -30.06
C CYS A 420 14.96 -6.49 -30.55
#